data_AF-A0A7X4IZZ6-F1
#
_entry.id   AF-A0A7X4IZZ6-F1
#
_cell.length_a   1.000
_cell.length_b   1.000
_cell.length_c   1.000
_cell.angle_alpha   90.00
_cell.angle_beta   90.00
_cell.angle_gamma   90.00
#
_symmetry.space_group_name_H-M   'P 1'
#
loop_
_entity.id
_entity.type
_entity.pdbx_description
1 polymer ?
#
loop_
_entity_poly.entity_id
_entity_poly.type
_entity_poly.pdbx_seq_one_letter_code
_entity_poly.pdbx_strand_id
1 'polypeptide(L)'
;MNTWADNQRDLDARATNNLKKLVHKSILQNLDASALPTNLGPDFDQRFNREKHLHIVGSVTDQRRGAPIVVVKRDVETAAALRGLILLSELPDAKDYPQASDYRRRAARYLEEWVLRVEKKLGQPPEPATNEAITGLLMCAVIAGACEEASDPHEYLESLFKPPSSMAGPHRSQKWQDVVVAAVTTHRRLRPVVEAHFGERRGTGATRAIRADQILTVIQEFTKSGRFESTDAATDLFMRAVTSAVNDEWATLELLATGAGPLVDSTRSWAKQTERVLELVDNANRLGRLRDHDAARDLRDLASSLEENAHKILLSTAKLVCQDLSLIARLQVIASSRPDTVTTISRFLTRANQAMAGIERDLDERRAGESQDETLEDVASNVLAAVDQLTTTIEEYEK
;
A
#
# COMPACT_ATOMS: atom_id res chain seq x y z
N MET A 1 38.31 -18.75 39.19
CA MET A 1 36.84 -18.83 39.38
C MET A 1 36.44 -18.76 40.86
N ASN A 2 36.91 -19.63 41.77
CA ASN A 2 36.60 -19.48 43.21
C ASN A 2 37.03 -18.11 43.76
N THR A 3 38.28 -17.71 43.52
CA THR A 3 38.80 -16.39 43.92
C THR A 3 38.05 -15.21 43.29
N TRP A 4 37.38 -15.41 42.15
CA TRP A 4 36.50 -14.41 41.56
C TRP A 4 35.13 -14.39 42.24
N ALA A 5 34.51 -15.56 42.46
CA ALA A 5 33.24 -15.69 43.16
C ALA A 5 33.28 -15.13 44.60
N ASP A 6 34.41 -15.31 45.29
CA ASP A 6 34.61 -14.91 46.69
C ASP A 6 35.04 -13.43 46.85
N ASN A 7 34.91 -12.64 45.79
CA ASN A 7 35.33 -11.23 45.77
C ASN A 7 36.83 -10.95 46.00
N GLN A 8 37.69 -11.98 45.94
CA GLN A 8 39.12 -11.85 46.25
C GLN A 8 39.97 -11.33 45.08
N ARG A 9 39.54 -11.59 43.83
CA ARG A 9 40.25 -11.14 42.63
C ARG A 9 39.30 -10.90 41.47
N ASP A 10 39.49 -9.79 40.76
CA ASP A 10 38.74 -9.50 39.54
C ASP A 10 39.26 -10.31 38.35
N LEU A 11 38.38 -10.57 37.37
CA LEU A 11 38.78 -11.21 36.12
C LEU A 11 39.57 -10.25 35.26
N ASP A 12 40.70 -10.73 34.72
CA ASP A 12 41.47 -9.97 33.74
C ASP A 12 40.72 -9.86 32.39
N ALA A 13 41.17 -8.94 31.54
CA ALA A 13 40.50 -8.65 30.27
C ALA A 13 40.43 -9.87 29.33
N ARG A 14 41.45 -10.75 29.37
CA ARG A 14 41.51 -11.95 28.52
C ARG A 14 40.49 -12.99 28.98
N ALA A 15 40.44 -13.26 30.28
CA ALA A 15 39.50 -14.18 30.90
C ALA A 15 38.06 -13.71 30.69
N THR A 16 37.78 -12.42 30.89
CA THR A 16 36.46 -11.84 30.62
C THR A 16 36.05 -12.01 29.16
N ASN A 17 36.92 -11.71 28.20
CA ASN A 17 36.59 -11.83 26.79
C ASN A 17 36.33 -13.28 26.36
N ASN A 18 37.10 -14.24 26.92
CA ASN A 18 36.88 -15.66 26.66
C ASN A 18 35.55 -16.15 27.24
N LEU A 19 35.20 -15.74 28.46
CA LEU A 19 33.92 -16.08 29.08
C LEU A 19 32.74 -15.47 28.33
N LYS A 20 32.86 -14.19 27.93
CA LYS A 20 31.85 -13.54 27.09
C LYS A 20 31.62 -14.30 25.78
N LYS A 21 32.70 -14.74 25.11
CA LYS A 21 32.61 -15.55 23.87
C LYS A 21 31.90 -16.87 24.11
N LEU A 22 32.25 -17.55 25.20
CA LEU A 22 31.67 -18.83 25.56
C LEU A 22 30.18 -18.71 25.87
N VAL A 23 29.79 -17.78 26.75
CA VAL A 23 28.38 -17.54 27.11
C VAL A 23 27.57 -17.14 25.89
N HIS A 24 28.10 -16.23 25.06
CA HIS A 24 27.45 -15.78 23.83
C HIS A 24 27.20 -16.97 22.88
N LYS A 25 28.23 -17.73 22.55
CA LYS A 25 28.15 -18.91 21.68
C LYS A 25 27.12 -19.93 22.18
N SER A 26 27.15 -20.27 23.48
CA SER A 26 26.24 -21.25 24.05
C SER A 26 24.77 -20.79 23.99
N ILE A 27 24.50 -19.49 24.20
CA ILE A 27 23.15 -18.94 24.06
C ILE A 27 22.69 -19.04 22.61
N LEU A 28 23.52 -18.66 21.63
CA LEU A 28 23.17 -18.74 20.21
C LEU A 28 22.79 -20.16 19.80
N GLN A 29 23.61 -21.15 20.18
CA GLN A 29 23.37 -22.55 19.84
C GLN A 29 22.06 -23.11 20.41
N ASN A 30 21.61 -22.59 21.56
CA ASN A 30 20.33 -23.00 22.16
C ASN A 30 19.15 -22.27 21.52
N LEU A 31 19.32 -21.02 21.07
CA LEU A 31 18.31 -20.29 20.29
C LEU A 31 18.10 -20.90 18.90
N ASP A 32 19.16 -21.34 18.24
CA ASP A 32 19.08 -22.04 16.94
C ASP A 32 18.31 -23.37 17.04
N ALA A 33 18.35 -24.01 18.21
CA ALA A 33 17.69 -25.29 18.48
C ALA A 33 16.30 -25.14 19.15
N SER A 34 15.86 -23.91 19.45
CA SER A 34 14.56 -23.67 20.10
C SER A 34 13.40 -23.69 19.10
N ALA A 35 12.16 -23.76 19.61
CA ALA A 35 10.94 -23.90 18.79
C ALA A 35 10.69 -22.73 17.80
N LEU A 36 11.39 -21.61 18.00
CA LEU A 36 11.47 -20.50 17.06
C LEU A 36 12.91 -20.44 16.55
N PRO A 37 13.30 -21.26 15.56
CA PRO A 37 14.62 -21.18 14.96
C PRO A 37 14.79 -19.77 14.42
N THR A 38 15.50 -18.96 15.18
CA THR A 38 15.82 -17.61 14.78
C THR A 38 16.86 -17.82 13.71
N ASN A 39 16.60 -17.47 12.44
CA ASN A 39 17.64 -17.53 11.42
C ASN A 39 18.69 -16.47 11.80
N LEU A 40 19.63 -16.84 12.67
CA LEU A 40 20.70 -16.01 13.22
C LEU A 40 21.76 -15.83 12.13
N GLY A 41 21.46 -15.01 11.13
CA GLY A 41 22.44 -14.66 10.11
C GLY A 41 23.64 -13.89 10.70
N PRO A 42 24.58 -13.50 9.82
CA PRO A 42 25.85 -12.89 10.23
C PRO A 42 25.71 -11.54 10.98
N ASP A 43 24.52 -10.93 10.98
CA ASP A 43 24.24 -9.63 11.61
C ASP A 43 23.53 -9.74 12.97
N PHE A 44 23.22 -10.95 13.47
CA PHE A 44 22.61 -11.13 14.79
C PHE A 44 23.47 -10.52 15.93
N ASP A 45 24.78 -10.42 15.71
CA ASP A 45 25.73 -9.73 16.59
C ASP A 45 25.38 -8.25 16.84
N GLN A 46 24.50 -7.64 16.06
CA GLN A 46 23.99 -6.29 16.31
C GLN A 46 22.83 -6.28 17.33
N ARG A 47 22.01 -7.34 17.37
CA ARG A 47 20.85 -7.47 18.28
C ARG A 47 21.19 -8.11 19.61
N PHE A 48 22.06 -9.11 19.62
CA PHE A 48 22.67 -9.65 20.83
C PHE A 48 24.19 -9.52 20.76
N ASN A 49 24.66 -8.28 20.88
CA ASN A 49 26.08 -7.99 20.82
C ASN A 49 26.79 -8.44 22.11
N ARG A 50 27.79 -9.31 21.96
CA ARG A 50 28.63 -9.79 23.06
C ARG A 50 29.20 -8.67 23.94
N GLU A 51 29.59 -7.54 23.34
CA GLU A 51 30.23 -6.45 24.09
C GLU A 51 29.24 -5.52 24.80
N LYS A 52 28.07 -5.28 24.20
CA LYS A 52 27.04 -4.39 24.75
C LYS A 52 26.04 -5.10 25.67
N HIS A 53 25.69 -6.34 25.35
CA HIS A 53 24.53 -7.04 25.94
C HIS A 53 24.89 -8.14 26.94
N LEU A 54 26.18 -8.50 27.06
CA LEU A 54 26.70 -9.37 28.12
C LEU A 54 27.54 -8.58 29.11
N HIS A 55 27.14 -8.60 30.38
CA HIS A 55 27.90 -8.01 31.48
C HIS A 55 28.37 -9.10 32.44
N ILE A 56 29.68 -9.11 32.76
CA ILE A 56 30.28 -9.97 33.79
C ILE A 56 30.76 -9.07 34.94
N VAL A 57 30.11 -9.23 36.10
CA VAL A 57 30.40 -8.43 37.30
C VAL A 57 31.79 -8.79 37.86
N GLY A 58 32.57 -7.80 38.31
CA GLY A 58 33.93 -8.03 38.83
C GLY A 58 34.98 -8.36 37.75
N SER A 59 34.85 -7.70 36.59
CA SER A 59 35.83 -7.71 35.51
C SER A 59 36.57 -6.36 35.48
N VAL A 60 37.88 -6.37 35.15
CA VAL A 60 38.69 -5.15 35.03
C VAL A 60 38.36 -4.31 33.79
N THR A 61 37.59 -4.84 32.85
CA THR A 61 37.11 -4.09 31.68
C THR A 61 35.91 -3.23 32.03
N ASP A 62 35.92 -1.95 31.65
CA ASP A 62 34.74 -1.10 31.76
C ASP A 62 33.69 -1.54 30.74
N GLN A 63 32.62 -2.15 31.25
CA GLN A 63 31.56 -2.78 30.44
C GLN A 63 30.32 -1.88 30.32
N ARG A 64 30.37 -0.63 30.78
CA ARG A 64 29.20 0.27 30.91
C ARG A 64 28.64 0.86 29.60
N ARG A 65 28.98 0.31 28.43
CA ARG A 65 28.39 0.77 27.16
C ARG A 65 27.09 0.01 26.84
N GLY A 66 26.00 0.33 27.54
CA GLY A 66 24.63 -0.07 27.17
C GLY A 66 23.77 -0.64 28.31
N ALA A 67 22.57 -1.11 27.94
CA ALA A 67 21.65 -1.85 28.83
C ALA A 67 21.87 -3.37 28.65
N PRO A 68 22.56 -4.05 29.59
CA PRO A 68 22.89 -5.47 29.43
C PRO A 68 21.63 -6.34 29.49
N ILE A 69 21.53 -7.32 28.58
CA ILE A 69 20.43 -8.29 28.52
C ILE A 69 20.72 -9.45 29.48
N VAL A 70 21.97 -9.92 29.50
CA VAL A 70 22.44 -10.95 30.41
C VAL A 70 23.50 -10.35 31.33
N VAL A 71 23.29 -10.55 32.63
CA VAL A 71 24.22 -10.16 33.68
C VAL A 71 24.70 -11.42 34.39
N VAL A 72 25.96 -11.73 34.21
CA VAL A 72 26.69 -12.81 34.89
C VAL A 72 27.16 -12.25 36.23
N LYS A 73 26.44 -12.64 37.29
CA LYS A 73 26.69 -12.17 38.66
C LYS A 73 27.99 -12.76 39.22
N ARG A 74 28.61 -12.02 40.13
CA ARG A 74 29.79 -12.47 40.88
C ARG A 74 29.32 -13.20 42.13
N ASP A 75 28.98 -14.47 41.96
CA ASP A 75 28.57 -15.37 43.05
C ASP A 75 29.00 -16.81 42.78
N VAL A 76 28.93 -17.65 43.82
CA VAL A 76 29.39 -19.05 43.79
C VAL A 76 28.59 -19.89 42.79
N GLU A 77 27.29 -19.64 42.67
CA GLU A 77 26.39 -20.37 41.78
C GLU A 77 26.69 -20.09 40.31
N THR A 78 26.87 -18.82 39.96
CA THR A 78 27.21 -18.37 38.61
C THR A 78 28.63 -18.81 38.23
N ALA A 79 29.59 -18.77 39.17
CA ALA A 79 30.94 -19.28 38.93
C ALA A 79 30.96 -20.80 38.70
N ALA A 80 30.12 -21.56 39.40
CA ALA A 80 29.93 -22.99 39.16
C ALA A 80 29.29 -23.24 37.79
N ALA A 81 28.29 -22.45 37.39
CA ALA A 81 27.68 -22.55 36.06
C ALA A 81 28.69 -22.24 34.93
N LEU A 82 29.51 -21.19 35.07
CA LEU A 82 30.56 -20.87 34.10
C LEU A 82 31.61 -21.99 33.99
N ARG A 83 32.00 -22.61 35.12
CA ARG A 83 32.88 -23.79 35.09
C ARG A 83 32.24 -24.96 34.37
N GLY A 84 30.95 -25.21 34.61
CA GLY A 84 30.21 -26.23 33.89
C GLY A 84 30.18 -25.97 32.38
N LEU A 85 30.00 -24.72 31.95
CA LEU A 85 30.07 -24.33 30.54
C LEU A 85 31.47 -24.52 29.94
N ILE A 86 32.53 -24.15 30.68
CA ILE A 86 33.92 -24.38 30.24
C ILE A 86 34.17 -25.88 30.06
N LEU A 87 33.81 -26.69 31.06
CA LEU A 87 33.94 -28.15 31.02
C LEU A 87 33.19 -28.75 29.82
N LEU A 88 31.96 -28.31 29.56
CA LEU A 88 31.17 -28.75 28.41
C LEU A 88 31.81 -28.35 27.07
N SER A 89 32.49 -27.20 27.01
CA SER A 89 33.10 -26.69 25.77
C SER A 89 34.50 -27.24 25.48
N GLU A 90 35.30 -27.51 26.52
CA GLU A 90 36.69 -27.94 26.39
C GLU A 90 36.85 -29.47 26.52
N LEU A 91 35.94 -30.13 27.24
CA LEU A 91 36.01 -31.55 27.57
C LEU A 91 34.62 -32.22 27.50
N PRO A 92 33.99 -32.27 26.31
CA PRO A 92 32.62 -32.77 26.14
C PRO A 92 32.45 -34.22 26.60
N ASP A 93 33.48 -35.05 26.43
CA ASP A 93 33.47 -36.49 26.75
C ASP A 93 34.09 -36.86 28.11
N ALA A 94 34.51 -35.88 28.91
CA ALA A 94 35.09 -36.14 30.22
C ALA A 94 34.01 -36.64 31.21
N LYS A 95 33.84 -37.96 31.28
CA LYS A 95 32.99 -38.63 32.27
C LYS A 95 33.62 -38.65 33.66
N ASP A 96 34.95 -38.50 33.73
CA ASP A 96 35.75 -38.75 34.94
C ASP A 96 36.05 -37.50 35.79
N TYR A 97 35.46 -36.34 35.45
CA TYR A 97 35.65 -35.13 36.26
C TYR A 97 34.76 -35.17 37.52
N PRO A 98 35.32 -35.04 38.74
CA PRO A 98 34.53 -35.04 39.97
C PRO A 98 33.46 -33.93 39.96
N GLN A 99 32.22 -34.27 40.33
CA GLN A 99 31.06 -33.36 40.31
C GLN A 99 30.65 -32.85 38.91
N ALA A 100 31.10 -33.47 37.82
CA ALA A 100 30.72 -33.08 36.46
C ALA A 100 29.20 -32.99 36.25
N SER A 101 28.43 -33.91 36.85
CA SER A 101 26.96 -33.88 36.81
C SER A 101 26.36 -32.62 37.41
N ASP A 102 26.89 -32.16 38.54
CA ASP A 102 26.39 -30.99 39.25
C ASP A 102 26.76 -29.69 38.51
N TYR A 103 27.99 -29.60 38.01
CA TYR A 103 28.41 -28.49 37.17
C TYR A 103 27.63 -28.41 35.86
N ARG A 104 27.35 -29.55 35.20
CA ARG A 104 26.51 -29.62 34.00
C ARG A 104 25.07 -29.18 34.28
N ARG A 105 24.47 -29.63 35.40
CA ARG A 105 23.11 -29.23 35.80
C ARG A 105 23.02 -27.73 36.07
N ARG A 106 24.00 -27.16 36.77
CA ARG A 106 24.07 -25.71 37.02
C ARG A 106 24.28 -24.92 35.73
N ALA A 107 25.14 -25.40 34.83
CA ALA A 107 25.34 -24.79 33.51
C ALA A 107 24.05 -24.79 32.68
N ALA A 108 23.34 -25.93 32.61
CA ALA A 108 22.08 -26.04 31.88
C ALA A 108 21.02 -25.06 32.41
N ARG A 109 20.84 -24.99 33.73
CA ARG A 109 19.87 -24.08 34.37
C ARG A 109 20.15 -22.61 34.06
N TYR A 110 21.40 -22.17 34.20
CA TYR A 110 21.77 -20.78 33.92
C TYR A 110 21.73 -20.46 32.43
N LEU A 111 22.07 -21.44 31.58
CA LEU A 111 21.97 -21.28 30.13
C LEU A 111 20.52 -21.11 29.71
N GLU A 112 19.60 -21.92 30.23
CA GLU A 112 18.15 -21.77 30.01
C GLU A 112 17.66 -20.39 30.48
N GLU A 113 18.05 -19.94 31.68
CA GLU A 113 17.69 -18.61 32.18
C GLU A 113 18.20 -17.49 31.26
N TRP A 114 19.44 -17.57 30.78
CA TRP A 114 20.02 -16.57 29.89
C TRP A 114 19.38 -16.60 28.51
N VAL A 115 19.10 -17.78 27.97
CA VAL A 115 18.37 -17.98 26.70
C VAL A 115 16.99 -17.37 26.82
N LEU A 116 16.21 -17.69 27.86
CA LEU A 116 14.88 -17.11 28.09
C LEU A 116 14.89 -15.59 28.22
N ARG A 117 15.93 -15.00 28.83
CA ARG A 117 16.08 -13.53 28.88
C ARG A 117 16.34 -12.93 27.51
N VAL A 118 17.16 -13.58 26.69
CA VAL A 118 17.44 -13.15 25.32
C VAL A 118 16.19 -13.34 24.45
N GLU A 119 15.51 -14.49 24.52
CA GLU A 119 14.23 -14.73 23.85
C GLU A 119 13.18 -13.71 24.25
N LYS A 120 13.03 -13.42 25.55
CA LYS A 120 12.10 -12.40 26.03
C LYS A 120 12.44 -11.02 25.50
N LYS A 121 13.72 -10.64 25.46
CA LYS A 121 14.15 -9.34 24.92
C LYS A 121 13.93 -9.28 23.40
N LEU A 122 14.19 -10.37 22.69
CA LEU A 122 13.91 -10.51 21.27
C LEU A 122 12.40 -10.51 21.00
N GLY A 123 11.58 -11.08 21.87
CA GLY A 123 10.12 -11.10 21.73
C GLY A 123 9.42 -9.80 22.10
N GLN A 124 10.16 -8.78 22.58
CA GLN A 124 9.56 -7.47 22.86
C GLN A 124 9.01 -6.85 21.57
N PRO A 125 7.85 -6.17 21.64
CA PRO A 125 7.33 -5.42 20.51
C PRO A 125 8.37 -4.38 20.06
N PRO A 126 8.32 -3.94 18.80
CA PRO A 126 9.25 -2.94 18.30
C PRO A 126 9.12 -1.66 19.13
N GLU A 127 10.19 -0.87 19.17
CA GLU A 127 10.12 0.45 19.80
C GLU A 127 9.04 1.30 19.11
N PRO A 128 8.32 2.20 19.83
CA PRO A 128 7.24 2.99 19.24
C PRO A 128 7.64 3.71 17.94
N ALA A 129 8.84 4.28 17.89
CA ALA A 129 9.37 4.92 16.68
C ALA A 129 9.52 3.96 15.49
N THR A 130 9.78 2.67 15.75
CA THR A 130 9.85 1.64 14.71
C THR A 130 8.46 1.27 14.21
N ASN A 131 7.46 1.16 15.11
CA ASN A 131 6.07 0.94 14.72
C ASN A 131 5.56 2.09 13.85
N GLU A 132 5.82 3.34 14.24
CA GLU A 132 5.46 4.52 13.45
C GLU A 132 6.14 4.52 12.07
N ALA A 133 7.42 4.12 12.01
CA ALA A 133 8.13 4.00 10.74
C ALA A 133 7.53 2.91 9.83
N ILE A 134 7.10 1.77 10.38
CA ILE A 134 6.37 0.74 9.61
C ILE A 134 5.05 1.32 9.08
N THR A 135 4.24 1.93 9.94
CA THR A 135 2.95 2.55 9.55
C THR A 135 3.14 3.59 8.45
N GLY A 136 4.15 4.46 8.57
CA GLY A 136 4.51 5.43 7.55
C GLY A 136 4.95 4.81 6.23
N LEU A 137 5.72 3.71 6.26
CA LEU A 137 6.10 2.97 5.05
C LEU A 137 4.92 2.26 4.41
N LEU A 138 4.02 1.66 5.19
CA LEU A 138 2.78 1.06 4.67
C LEU A 138 1.94 2.10 3.96
N MET A 139 1.79 3.28 4.56
CA MET A 139 1.09 4.40 3.93
C MET A 139 1.72 4.79 2.59
N CYS A 140 3.05 4.91 2.55
CA CYS A 140 3.77 5.21 1.30
C CYS A 140 3.57 4.11 0.24
N ALA A 141 3.57 2.83 0.64
CA ALA A 141 3.36 1.71 -0.25
C ALA A 141 1.93 1.71 -0.84
N VAL A 142 0.92 2.00 -0.01
CA VAL A 142 -0.46 2.12 -0.47
C VAL A 142 -0.60 3.28 -1.45
N ILE A 143 -0.10 4.47 -1.11
CA ILE A 143 -0.14 5.66 -2.00
C ILE A 143 0.57 5.41 -3.33
N ALA A 144 1.66 4.64 -3.30
CA ALA A 144 2.38 4.25 -4.50
C ALA A 144 1.68 3.15 -5.32
N GLY A 145 0.46 2.74 -4.96
CA GLY A 145 -0.32 1.71 -5.66
C GLY A 145 0.19 0.28 -5.44
N ALA A 146 1.23 0.07 -4.61
CA ALA A 146 1.81 -1.25 -4.40
C ALA A 146 0.89 -2.20 -3.62
N CYS A 147 -0.18 -1.68 -3.00
CA CYS A 147 -1.14 -2.44 -2.20
C CYS A 147 -2.55 -2.45 -2.83
N GLU A 148 -2.68 -2.24 -4.14
CA GLU A 148 -3.98 -2.20 -4.84
C GLU A 148 -4.76 -3.52 -4.68
N GLU A 149 -4.07 -4.65 -4.81
CA GLU A 149 -4.68 -5.99 -4.68
C GLU A 149 -4.50 -6.59 -3.28
N ALA A 150 -3.90 -5.85 -2.34
CA ALA A 150 -3.56 -6.36 -1.02
C ALA A 150 -4.85 -6.59 -0.17
N SER A 151 -5.16 -7.85 0.02
CA SER A 151 -6.29 -8.39 0.78
C SER A 151 -5.84 -9.06 2.08
N ASP A 152 -4.58 -9.52 2.15
CA ASP A 152 -4.00 -10.15 3.33
C ASP A 152 -2.78 -9.38 3.89
N PRO A 153 -2.46 -9.53 5.19
CA PRO A 153 -1.30 -8.87 5.80
C PRO A 153 0.06 -9.23 5.18
N HIS A 154 0.19 -10.37 4.52
CA HIS A 154 1.43 -10.81 3.88
C HIS A 154 1.70 -10.02 2.59
N GLU A 155 0.66 -9.70 1.82
CA GLU A 155 0.75 -8.88 0.61
C GLU A 155 1.21 -7.44 0.96
N TYR A 156 0.74 -6.88 2.08
CA TYR A 156 1.25 -5.60 2.59
C TYR A 156 2.74 -5.67 2.98
N LEU A 157 3.18 -6.80 3.55
CA LEU A 157 4.57 -7.00 3.93
C LEU A 157 5.50 -7.02 2.71
N GLU A 158 5.07 -7.67 1.62
CA GLU A 158 5.83 -7.67 0.37
C GLU A 158 5.94 -6.26 -0.23
N SER A 159 4.87 -5.48 -0.13
CA SER A 159 4.81 -4.12 -0.70
C SER A 159 5.60 -3.09 0.11
N LEU A 160 5.82 -3.32 1.42
CA LEU A 160 6.57 -2.43 2.31
C LEU A 160 8.00 -2.11 1.81
N PHE A 161 8.63 -3.04 1.08
CA PHE A 161 10.03 -2.91 0.64
C PHE A 161 10.19 -2.64 -0.85
N LYS A 162 9.09 -2.63 -1.61
CA LYS A 162 9.09 -2.26 -3.02
C LYS A 162 9.32 -0.74 -3.11
N PRO A 163 10.24 -0.27 -3.97
CA PRO A 163 10.39 1.16 -4.18
C PRO A 163 9.08 1.72 -4.74
N PRO A 164 8.63 2.91 -4.29
CA PRO A 164 7.44 3.53 -4.84
C PRO A 164 7.65 3.81 -6.34
N SER A 165 6.78 3.27 -7.19
CA SER A 165 6.88 3.36 -8.65
C SER A 165 5.75 4.18 -9.29
N SER A 166 4.70 4.53 -8.54
CA SER A 166 3.55 5.22 -9.11
C SER A 166 3.80 6.71 -9.29
N MET A 167 3.45 7.20 -10.48
CA MET A 167 3.18 8.60 -10.73
C MET A 167 1.67 8.79 -10.76
N ALA A 168 1.16 9.78 -10.03
CA ALA A 168 -0.26 10.14 -10.08
C ALA A 168 -0.66 10.44 -11.53
N GLY A 169 -1.84 9.97 -11.94
CA GLY A 169 -2.40 10.29 -13.25
C GLY A 169 -2.51 11.81 -13.47
N PRO A 170 -2.48 12.28 -14.72
CA PRO A 170 -2.48 13.71 -15.05
C PRO A 170 -3.80 14.42 -14.68
N HIS A 171 -4.83 13.67 -14.29
CA HIS A 171 -6.15 14.21 -13.97
C HIS A 171 -6.45 14.23 -12.47
N ARG A 172 -5.49 13.83 -11.63
CA ARG A 172 -5.60 13.85 -10.17
C ARG A 172 -5.43 15.26 -9.62
N SER A 173 -6.02 15.53 -8.45
CA SER A 173 -5.90 16.84 -7.80
C SER A 173 -4.45 17.16 -7.43
N GLN A 174 -4.14 18.45 -7.34
CA GLN A 174 -2.81 18.91 -6.91
C GLN A 174 -2.45 18.34 -5.54
N LYS A 175 -3.41 18.26 -4.60
CA LYS A 175 -3.19 17.69 -3.28
C LYS A 175 -2.77 16.23 -3.34
N TRP A 176 -3.39 15.43 -4.21
CA TRP A 176 -2.98 14.02 -4.40
C TRP A 176 -1.58 13.92 -5.01
N GLN A 177 -1.28 14.75 -6.01
CA GLN A 177 0.06 14.80 -6.61
C GLN A 177 1.14 15.16 -5.57
N ASP A 178 0.87 16.16 -4.73
CA ASP A 178 1.77 16.57 -3.65
C ASP A 178 1.99 15.43 -2.64
N VAL A 179 0.94 14.67 -2.32
CA VAL A 179 1.02 13.50 -1.43
C VAL A 179 1.85 12.38 -2.04
N VAL A 180 1.71 12.09 -3.34
CA VAL A 180 2.54 11.08 -4.03
C VAL A 180 4.02 11.48 -4.02
N VAL A 181 4.34 12.76 -4.24
CA VAL A 181 5.72 13.28 -4.13
C VAL A 181 6.24 13.19 -2.69
N ALA A 182 5.42 13.56 -1.71
CA ALA A 182 5.77 13.47 -0.30
C ALA A 182 6.00 12.02 0.14
N ALA A 183 5.24 11.06 -0.39
CA ALA A 183 5.39 9.63 -0.09
C ALA A 183 6.78 9.11 -0.50
N VAL A 184 7.33 9.55 -1.63
CA VAL A 184 8.70 9.19 -2.05
C VAL A 184 9.74 9.67 -1.04
N THR A 185 9.60 10.92 -0.58
CA THR A 185 10.52 11.53 0.39
C THR A 185 10.40 10.86 1.76
N THR A 186 9.18 10.62 2.23
CA THR A 186 8.89 9.93 3.50
C THR A 186 9.40 8.49 3.47
N HIS A 187 9.18 7.76 2.38
CA HIS A 187 9.68 6.40 2.21
C HIS A 187 11.22 6.35 2.32
N ARG A 188 11.93 7.28 1.68
CA ARG A 188 13.40 7.36 1.76
C ARG A 188 13.89 7.63 3.18
N ARG A 189 13.15 8.41 3.97
CA ARG A 189 13.48 8.73 5.38
C ARG A 189 13.21 7.55 6.32
N LEU A 190 12.08 6.86 6.17
CA LEU A 190 11.63 5.82 7.10
C LEU A 190 12.25 4.44 6.82
N ARG A 191 12.56 4.13 5.56
CA ARG A 191 13.12 2.83 5.16
C ARG A 191 14.38 2.46 5.96
N PRO A 192 15.38 3.36 6.15
CA PRO A 192 16.56 3.04 6.95
C PRO A 192 16.26 2.72 8.41
N VAL A 193 15.19 3.29 9.01
CA VAL A 193 14.80 3.03 10.40
C VAL A 193 14.27 1.60 10.54
N VAL A 194 13.37 1.20 9.65
CA VAL A 194 12.83 -0.18 9.61
C VAL A 194 13.93 -1.17 9.22
N GLU A 195 14.79 -0.84 8.27
CA GLU A 195 15.93 -1.69 7.90
C GLU A 195 16.97 -1.82 9.04
N ALA A 196 17.21 -0.78 9.84
CA ALA A 196 18.10 -0.89 10.99
C ALA A 196 17.52 -1.77 12.11
N HIS A 197 16.20 -1.75 12.30
CA HIS A 197 15.54 -2.54 13.35
C HIS A 197 15.28 -3.99 12.93
N PHE A 198 14.88 -4.21 11.67
CA PHE A 198 14.45 -5.53 11.17
C PHE A 198 15.40 -6.17 10.16
N GLY A 199 16.29 -5.41 9.54
CA GLY A 199 17.19 -5.91 8.50
C GLY A 199 18.40 -6.64 9.06
N GLU A 200 18.60 -7.87 8.60
CA GLU A 200 19.95 -8.39 8.33
C GLU A 200 20.34 -7.95 6.92
N ARG A 201 21.53 -7.38 6.76
CA ARG A 201 22.01 -6.83 5.50
C ARG A 201 22.88 -7.88 4.81
N ARG A 202 22.27 -8.84 4.11
CA ARG A 202 23.03 -9.72 3.19
C ARG A 202 23.31 -9.01 1.87
N GLY A 203 24.51 -9.23 1.33
CA GLY A 203 25.00 -8.62 0.09
C GLY A 203 24.11 -8.89 -1.13
N THR A 204 24.03 -7.89 -2.02
CA THR A 204 23.61 -7.87 -3.44
C THR A 204 22.50 -8.82 -3.97
N GLY A 205 21.75 -9.52 -3.13
CA GLY A 205 20.68 -10.46 -3.50
C GLY A 205 19.33 -10.11 -2.84
N ALA A 206 18.25 -10.42 -3.54
CA ALA A 206 16.89 -9.91 -3.29
C ALA A 206 16.13 -10.52 -2.09
N THR A 207 16.65 -11.54 -1.42
CA THR A 207 15.92 -12.29 -0.38
C THR A 207 16.39 -11.90 1.03
N ARG A 208 15.51 -11.21 1.77
CA ARG A 208 15.76 -10.70 3.14
C ARG A 208 15.07 -11.60 4.18
N ALA A 209 15.82 -12.05 5.18
CA ALA A 209 15.22 -12.62 6.38
C ALA A 209 14.75 -11.47 7.28
N ILE A 210 13.45 -11.23 7.30
CA ILE A 210 12.81 -10.20 8.13
C ILE A 210 12.03 -10.92 9.22
N ARG A 211 12.00 -10.36 10.44
CA ARG A 211 11.06 -10.79 11.48
C ARG A 211 9.64 -10.41 11.10
N ALA A 212 9.12 -11.15 10.13
CA ALA A 212 7.81 -10.96 9.54
C ALA A 212 6.72 -11.05 10.62
N ASP A 213 6.89 -11.88 11.65
CA ASP A 213 6.00 -12.00 12.79
C ASP A 213 5.70 -10.65 13.48
N GLN A 214 6.72 -9.84 13.71
CA GLN A 214 6.55 -8.55 14.38
C GLN A 214 5.98 -7.48 13.45
N ILE A 215 6.42 -7.45 12.19
CA ILE A 215 5.89 -6.49 11.21
C ILE A 215 4.43 -6.82 10.88
N LEU A 216 4.07 -8.10 10.75
CA LEU A 216 2.69 -8.55 10.51
C LEU A 216 1.75 -8.10 11.63
N THR A 217 2.20 -8.10 12.87
CA THR A 217 1.40 -7.59 14.00
C THR A 217 1.05 -6.11 13.81
N VAL A 218 2.03 -5.30 13.39
CA VAL A 218 1.82 -3.86 13.09
C VAL A 218 0.94 -3.66 11.86
N ILE A 219 1.12 -4.46 10.81
CA ILE A 219 0.27 -4.43 9.60
C ILE A 219 -1.19 -4.75 9.96
N GLN A 220 -1.42 -5.76 10.79
CA GLN A 220 -2.77 -6.13 11.23
C GLN A 220 -3.42 -5.01 12.05
N GLU A 221 -2.66 -4.32 12.89
CA GLU A 221 -3.17 -3.17 13.63
C GLU A 221 -3.46 -1.99 12.70
N PHE A 222 -2.60 -1.74 11.71
CA PHE A 222 -2.78 -0.72 10.68
C PHE A 222 -4.08 -0.94 9.88
N THR A 223 -4.32 -2.16 9.40
CA THR A 223 -5.51 -2.47 8.59
C THR A 223 -6.80 -2.48 9.42
N LYS A 224 -6.73 -2.83 10.71
CA LYS A 224 -7.90 -2.85 11.60
C LYS A 224 -8.27 -1.49 12.17
N SER A 225 -7.28 -0.71 12.61
CA SER A 225 -7.53 0.53 13.36
C SER A 225 -7.89 1.70 12.46
N GLY A 226 -7.32 1.76 11.24
CA GLY A 226 -7.49 2.89 10.33
C GLY A 226 -7.09 4.25 10.92
N ARG A 227 -6.31 4.26 12.02
CA ARG A 227 -5.85 5.49 12.68
C ARG A 227 -4.49 5.86 12.14
N PHE A 228 -4.41 7.08 11.60
CA PHE A 228 -3.18 7.63 11.00
C PHE A 228 -2.65 8.79 11.84
N GLU A 229 -2.43 8.52 13.12
CA GLU A 229 -1.81 9.46 14.06
C GLU A 229 -0.41 8.97 14.38
N SER A 230 0.56 9.88 14.46
CA SER A 230 1.95 9.55 14.78
C SER A 230 2.48 10.51 15.84
N THR A 231 3.35 10.04 16.75
CA THR A 231 4.04 10.95 17.67
C THR A 231 5.20 11.67 16.99
N ASP A 232 5.79 11.10 15.92
CA ASP A 232 6.66 11.82 14.99
C ASP A 232 5.91 12.90 14.21
N ALA A 233 6.20 14.17 14.50
CA ALA A 233 5.53 15.32 13.89
C ALA A 233 5.62 15.35 12.35
N ALA A 234 6.73 14.88 11.76
CA ALA A 234 6.87 14.83 10.31
C ALA A 234 5.97 13.76 9.68
N THR A 235 5.88 12.58 10.30
CA THR A 235 4.98 11.51 9.86
C THR A 235 3.53 11.91 10.08
N ASP A 236 3.20 12.54 11.21
CA ASP A 236 1.84 13.00 11.50
C ASP A 236 1.33 14.05 10.51
N LEU A 237 2.16 15.05 10.17
CA LEU A 237 1.84 16.03 9.13
C LEU A 237 1.60 15.37 7.77
N PHE A 238 2.41 14.37 7.42
CA PHE A 238 2.22 13.59 6.21
C PHE A 238 0.88 12.82 6.24
N MET A 239 0.57 12.12 7.33
CA MET A 239 -0.69 11.38 7.48
C MET A 239 -1.94 12.27 7.40
N ARG A 240 -1.87 13.49 7.97
CA ARG A 240 -2.97 14.48 7.86
C ARG A 240 -3.14 14.96 6.43
N ALA A 241 -2.04 15.22 5.70
CA ALA A 241 -2.09 15.60 4.30
C ALA A 241 -2.70 14.49 3.44
N VAL A 242 -2.33 13.22 3.69
CA VAL A 242 -2.93 12.05 3.02
C VAL A 242 -4.44 11.99 3.28
N THR A 243 -4.85 12.11 4.54
CA THR A 243 -6.28 12.05 4.91
C THR A 243 -7.08 13.14 4.19
N SER A 244 -6.56 14.37 4.15
CA SER A 244 -7.22 15.46 3.42
C SER A 244 -7.29 15.18 1.91
N ALA A 245 -6.20 14.70 1.30
CA ALA A 245 -6.19 14.43 -0.13
C ALA A 245 -7.13 13.27 -0.51
N VAL A 246 -7.18 12.21 0.29
CA VAL A 246 -8.11 11.08 0.09
C VAL A 246 -9.56 11.54 0.14
N ASN A 247 -9.93 12.40 1.08
CA ASN A 247 -11.30 12.90 1.18
C ASN A 247 -11.72 13.71 -0.06
N ASP A 248 -10.83 14.58 -0.56
CA ASP A 248 -11.11 15.40 -1.75
C ASP A 248 -11.21 14.54 -3.02
N GLU A 249 -10.30 13.58 -3.19
CA GLU A 249 -10.32 12.62 -4.28
C GLU A 249 -11.54 11.71 -4.22
N TRP A 250 -11.94 11.28 -3.01
CA TRP A 250 -13.13 10.46 -2.80
C TRP A 250 -14.41 11.21 -3.17
N ALA A 251 -14.56 12.47 -2.74
CA ALA A 251 -15.69 13.30 -3.12
C ALA A 251 -15.77 13.51 -4.64
N THR A 252 -14.63 13.71 -5.29
CA THR A 252 -14.55 13.82 -6.75
C THR A 252 -14.94 12.52 -7.44
N LEU A 253 -14.41 11.39 -6.95
CA LEU A 253 -14.73 10.07 -7.48
C LEU A 253 -16.22 9.75 -7.33
N GLU A 254 -16.81 10.06 -6.18
CA GLU A 254 -18.23 9.89 -5.90
C GLU A 254 -19.08 10.71 -6.85
N LEU A 255 -18.78 12.00 -7.04
CA LEU A 255 -19.49 12.88 -7.97
C LEU A 255 -19.47 12.32 -9.40
N LEU A 256 -18.29 11.91 -9.88
CA LEU A 256 -18.13 11.41 -11.25
C LEU A 256 -18.81 10.04 -11.43
N ALA A 257 -18.64 9.11 -10.48
CA ALA A 257 -19.19 7.77 -10.58
C ALA A 257 -20.72 7.76 -10.49
N THR A 258 -21.30 8.56 -9.58
CA THR A 258 -22.76 8.66 -9.42
C THR A 258 -23.42 9.46 -10.54
N GLY A 259 -22.75 10.46 -11.11
CA GLY A 259 -23.25 11.21 -12.26
C GLY A 259 -23.19 10.43 -13.57
N ALA A 260 -22.11 9.68 -13.79
CA ALA A 260 -21.91 8.93 -15.04
C ALA A 260 -22.55 7.53 -15.03
N GLY A 261 -22.69 6.89 -13.86
CA GLY A 261 -23.27 5.55 -13.72
C GLY A 261 -24.64 5.37 -14.39
N PRO A 262 -25.62 6.27 -14.18
CA PRO A 262 -26.94 6.19 -14.80
C PRO A 262 -26.94 6.33 -16.32
N LEU A 263 -25.89 6.89 -16.92
CA LEU A 263 -25.76 7.08 -18.38
C LEU A 263 -25.33 5.80 -19.11
N VAL A 264 -24.93 4.76 -18.37
CA VAL A 264 -24.48 3.48 -18.93
C VAL A 264 -25.60 2.46 -18.88
N ASP A 265 -25.96 1.91 -20.05
CA ASP A 265 -26.88 0.77 -20.11
C ASP A 265 -26.12 -0.51 -19.78
N SER A 266 -26.29 -1.03 -18.56
CA SER A 266 -25.64 -2.26 -18.10
C SER A 266 -26.06 -3.52 -18.89
N THR A 267 -27.14 -3.48 -19.67
CA THR A 267 -27.66 -4.62 -20.43
C THR A 267 -27.04 -4.74 -21.83
N ARG A 268 -26.43 -3.66 -22.34
CA ARG A 268 -25.81 -3.61 -23.67
C ARG A 268 -24.29 -3.63 -23.58
N SER A 269 -23.64 -4.24 -24.57
CA SER A 269 -22.18 -4.22 -24.65
C SER A 269 -21.65 -2.80 -24.82
N TRP A 270 -20.59 -2.46 -24.08
CA TRP A 270 -19.97 -1.14 -24.11
C TRP A 270 -19.51 -0.69 -25.50
N ALA A 271 -18.91 -1.59 -26.28
CA ALA A 271 -18.49 -1.33 -27.65
C ALA A 271 -19.65 -0.85 -28.53
N LYS A 272 -20.80 -1.54 -28.48
CA LYS A 272 -21.99 -1.13 -29.26
C LYS A 272 -22.56 0.22 -28.80
N GLN A 273 -22.53 0.51 -27.50
CA GLN A 273 -23.02 1.79 -26.98
C GLN A 273 -22.13 2.95 -27.44
N THR A 274 -20.81 2.79 -27.32
CA THR A 274 -19.83 3.80 -27.72
C THR A 274 -19.83 4.02 -29.23
N GLU A 275 -19.81 2.95 -30.04
CA GLU A 275 -19.92 3.00 -31.49
C GLU A 275 -21.19 3.74 -31.91
N ARG A 276 -22.34 3.40 -31.32
CA ARG A 276 -23.62 4.03 -31.66
C ARG A 276 -23.64 5.53 -31.36
N VAL A 277 -23.07 5.94 -30.23
CA VAL A 277 -22.95 7.36 -29.87
C VAL A 277 -22.05 8.08 -30.87
N LEU A 278 -20.89 7.51 -31.20
CA LEU A 278 -19.94 8.10 -32.14
C LEU A 278 -20.56 8.24 -33.54
N GLU A 279 -21.24 7.21 -34.05
CA GLU A 279 -21.96 7.25 -35.33
C GLU A 279 -23.00 8.37 -35.37
N LEU A 280 -23.80 8.50 -34.30
CA LEU A 280 -24.87 9.48 -34.23
C LEU A 280 -24.31 10.91 -34.21
N VAL A 281 -23.28 11.15 -33.39
CA VAL A 281 -22.60 12.46 -33.31
C VAL A 281 -21.89 12.78 -34.62
N ASP A 282 -21.19 11.82 -35.23
CA ASP A 282 -20.50 12.02 -36.50
C ASP A 282 -21.46 12.35 -37.64
N ASN A 283 -22.59 11.64 -37.72
CA ASN A 283 -23.62 11.92 -38.72
C ASN A 283 -24.24 13.29 -38.49
N ALA A 284 -24.55 13.67 -37.24
CA ALA A 284 -25.04 15.00 -36.94
C ALA A 284 -24.02 16.10 -37.29
N ASN A 285 -22.72 15.85 -37.10
CA ASN A 285 -21.67 16.82 -37.44
C ASN A 285 -21.55 16.98 -38.96
N ARG A 286 -21.56 15.87 -39.72
CA ARG A 286 -21.55 15.89 -41.19
C ARG A 286 -22.76 16.62 -41.79
N LEU A 287 -23.91 16.52 -41.13
CA LEU A 287 -25.14 17.21 -41.52
C LEU A 287 -25.20 18.66 -41.03
N GLY A 288 -24.16 19.17 -40.37
CA GLY A 288 -24.11 20.54 -39.83
C GLY A 288 -25.10 20.80 -38.69
N ARG A 289 -25.57 19.73 -38.01
CA ARG A 289 -26.59 19.79 -36.95
C ARG A 289 -26.01 19.99 -35.56
N LEU A 290 -24.71 19.75 -35.39
CA LEU A 290 -24.00 20.04 -34.16
C LEU A 290 -23.47 21.47 -34.18
N ARG A 291 -23.89 22.28 -33.20
CA ARG A 291 -23.32 23.62 -32.96
C ARG A 291 -21.86 23.55 -32.47
N ASP A 292 -21.48 22.42 -31.87
CA ASP A 292 -20.12 22.15 -31.42
C ASP A 292 -19.42 21.22 -32.41
N HIS A 293 -18.58 21.81 -33.26
CA HIS A 293 -17.87 21.09 -34.33
C HIS A 293 -16.74 20.19 -33.83
N ASP A 294 -16.25 20.42 -32.61
CA ASP A 294 -15.16 19.65 -32.00
C ASP A 294 -15.67 18.41 -31.27
N ALA A 295 -16.96 18.35 -30.92
CA ALA A 295 -17.56 17.25 -30.15
C ALA A 295 -17.30 15.86 -30.73
N ALA A 296 -17.39 15.69 -32.04
CA ALA A 296 -17.10 14.43 -32.72
C ALA A 296 -15.62 14.02 -32.59
N ARG A 297 -14.68 14.97 -32.71
CA ARG A 297 -13.25 14.70 -32.54
C ARG A 297 -12.95 14.34 -31.08
N ASP A 298 -13.40 15.16 -30.14
CA ASP A 298 -13.14 14.95 -28.72
C ASP A 298 -13.69 13.60 -28.22
N LEU A 299 -14.87 13.20 -28.70
CA LEU A 299 -15.46 11.91 -28.34
C LEU A 299 -14.69 10.73 -28.93
N ARG A 300 -14.14 10.84 -30.15
CA ARG A 300 -13.27 9.80 -30.70
C ARG A 300 -11.96 9.69 -29.93
N ASP A 301 -11.36 10.83 -29.59
CA ASP A 301 -10.11 10.86 -28.83
C ASP A 301 -10.31 10.21 -27.46
N LEU A 302 -11.39 10.57 -26.75
CA LEU A 302 -11.77 9.94 -25.48
C LEU A 302 -12.08 8.45 -25.65
N ALA A 303 -12.88 8.06 -26.65
CA ALA A 303 -13.21 6.66 -26.89
C ALA A 303 -11.97 5.80 -27.18
N SER A 304 -10.97 6.33 -27.91
CA SER A 304 -9.72 5.63 -28.20
C SER A 304 -8.88 5.33 -26.96
N SER A 305 -9.05 6.12 -25.90
CA SER A 305 -8.35 5.97 -24.62
C SER A 305 -9.07 5.04 -23.63
N LEU A 306 -10.26 4.54 -23.97
CA LEU A 306 -11.08 3.71 -23.08
C LEU A 306 -10.80 2.22 -23.30
N GLU A 307 -10.54 1.51 -22.21
CA GLU A 307 -10.48 0.06 -22.20
C GLU A 307 -11.86 -0.58 -22.41
N GLU A 308 -11.91 -1.79 -22.96
CA GLU A 308 -13.15 -2.52 -23.24
C GLU A 308 -14.00 -2.76 -21.97
N ASN A 309 -13.35 -2.93 -20.83
CA ASN A 309 -13.98 -3.15 -19.53
C ASN A 309 -14.15 -1.88 -18.69
N ALA A 310 -13.85 -0.69 -19.22
CA ALA A 310 -13.90 0.57 -18.50
C ALA A 310 -15.27 0.82 -17.82
N HIS A 311 -16.37 0.53 -18.53
CA HIS A 311 -17.74 0.62 -17.99
C HIS A 311 -17.98 -0.25 -16.73
N LYS A 312 -17.37 -1.44 -16.66
CA LYS A 312 -17.49 -2.31 -15.46
C LYS A 312 -16.79 -1.68 -14.27
N ILE A 313 -15.63 -1.04 -14.51
CA ILE A 313 -14.91 -0.30 -13.48
C ILE A 313 -15.80 0.84 -12.98
N LEU A 314 -16.37 1.66 -13.88
CA LEU A 314 -17.30 2.73 -13.50
C LEU A 314 -18.48 2.23 -12.67
N LEU A 315 -19.19 1.20 -13.13
CA LEU A 315 -20.35 0.65 -12.42
C LEU A 315 -19.97 0.03 -11.08
N SER A 316 -18.82 -0.64 -11.00
CA SER A 316 -18.31 -1.17 -9.73
C SER A 316 -17.93 -0.05 -8.76
N THR A 317 -17.31 1.03 -9.25
CA THR A 317 -16.95 2.19 -8.45
C THR A 317 -18.19 2.94 -7.98
N ALA A 318 -19.21 3.10 -8.82
CA ALA A 318 -20.49 3.70 -8.42
C ALA A 318 -21.17 2.92 -7.28
N LYS A 319 -21.03 1.58 -7.26
CA LYS A 319 -21.50 0.76 -6.13
C LYS A 319 -20.62 0.93 -4.89
N LEU A 320 -19.30 1.00 -5.07
CA LEU A 320 -18.33 1.12 -3.97
C LEU A 320 -18.45 2.45 -3.23
N VAL A 321 -18.65 3.57 -3.94
CA VAL A 321 -18.76 4.90 -3.31
C VAL A 321 -20.00 5.04 -2.44
N CYS A 322 -21.04 4.23 -2.68
CA CYS A 322 -22.24 4.18 -1.84
C CYS A 322 -22.08 3.31 -0.58
N GLN A 323 -20.94 2.63 -0.40
CA GLN A 323 -20.68 1.80 0.77
C GLN A 323 -19.92 2.60 1.85
N ASP A 324 -20.20 2.31 3.12
CA ASP A 324 -19.44 2.89 4.22
C ASP A 324 -18.09 2.16 4.38
N LEU A 325 -17.09 2.65 3.65
CA LEU A 325 -15.74 2.08 3.65
C LEU A 325 -14.83 2.75 4.68
N SER A 326 -13.97 1.94 5.31
CA SER A 326 -12.89 2.41 6.15
C SER A 326 -11.92 3.30 5.37
N LEU A 327 -11.22 4.21 6.06
CA LEU A 327 -10.31 5.14 5.41
C LEU A 327 -9.18 4.43 4.64
N ILE A 328 -8.71 3.28 5.12
CA ILE A 328 -7.70 2.47 4.42
C ILE A 328 -8.25 1.88 3.12
N ALA A 329 -9.50 1.40 3.12
CA ALA A 329 -10.15 0.89 1.91
C ALA A 329 -10.40 2.02 0.90
N ARG A 330 -10.82 3.21 1.36
CA ARG A 330 -10.92 4.40 0.50
C ARG A 330 -9.56 4.76 -0.11
N LEU A 331 -8.51 4.77 0.70
CA LEU A 331 -7.15 5.07 0.25
C LEU A 331 -6.68 4.07 -0.82
N GLN A 332 -6.92 2.76 -0.65
CA GLN A 332 -6.57 1.75 -1.66
C GLN A 332 -7.28 2.03 -3.00
N VAL A 333 -8.57 2.36 -2.97
CA VAL A 333 -9.34 2.72 -4.17
C VAL A 333 -8.78 4.00 -4.81
N ILE A 334 -8.47 5.03 -4.03
CA ILE A 334 -7.91 6.29 -4.53
C ILE A 334 -6.50 6.09 -5.11
N ALA A 335 -5.69 5.21 -4.53
CA ALA A 335 -4.35 4.94 -5.02
C ALA A 335 -4.30 4.00 -6.25
N SER A 336 -5.40 3.32 -6.55
CA SER A 336 -5.55 2.49 -7.74
C SER A 336 -5.70 3.30 -9.04
N SER A 337 -5.75 2.59 -10.18
CA SER A 337 -6.06 3.17 -11.49
C SER A 337 -7.53 3.66 -11.63
N ARG A 338 -8.42 3.27 -10.70
CA ARG A 338 -9.87 3.53 -10.79
C ARG A 338 -10.24 5.01 -10.98
N PRO A 339 -9.67 5.98 -10.23
CA PRO A 339 -10.08 7.37 -10.38
C PRO A 339 -9.76 7.94 -11.76
N ASP A 340 -8.63 7.55 -12.35
CA ASP A 340 -8.26 7.98 -13.70
C ASP A 340 -9.21 7.35 -14.74
N THR A 341 -9.49 6.05 -14.63
CA THR A 341 -10.47 5.37 -15.50
C THR A 341 -11.86 5.98 -15.40
N VAL A 342 -12.36 6.24 -14.18
CA VAL A 342 -13.67 6.87 -13.96
C VAL A 342 -13.70 8.29 -14.51
N THR A 343 -12.63 9.06 -14.35
CA THR A 343 -12.55 10.42 -14.89
C THR A 343 -12.65 10.42 -16.42
N THR A 344 -11.92 9.54 -17.10
CA THR A 344 -11.95 9.44 -18.57
C THR A 344 -13.32 9.02 -19.08
N ILE A 345 -13.93 7.98 -18.49
CA ILE A 345 -15.28 7.52 -18.90
C ILE A 345 -16.32 8.59 -18.61
N SER A 346 -16.26 9.24 -17.44
CA SER A 346 -17.20 10.30 -17.08
C SER A 346 -17.12 11.46 -18.07
N ARG A 347 -15.91 11.87 -18.48
CA ARG A 347 -15.75 12.91 -19.52
C ARG A 347 -16.37 12.49 -20.85
N PHE A 348 -16.14 11.26 -21.28
CA PHE A 348 -16.77 10.71 -22.49
C PHE A 348 -18.30 10.76 -22.39
N LEU A 349 -18.87 10.24 -21.31
CA LEU A 349 -20.32 10.18 -21.12
C LEU A 349 -20.96 11.55 -21.00
N THR A 350 -20.34 12.49 -20.26
CA THR A 350 -20.82 13.87 -20.16
C THR A 350 -20.78 14.56 -21.51
N ARG A 351 -19.69 14.42 -22.27
CA ARG A 351 -19.55 15.00 -23.61
C ARG A 351 -20.56 14.41 -24.60
N ALA A 352 -20.78 13.10 -24.54
CA ALA A 352 -21.77 12.39 -25.34
C ALA A 352 -23.18 12.89 -25.03
N ASN A 353 -23.53 13.01 -23.74
CA ASN A 353 -24.82 13.50 -23.32
C ASN A 353 -25.08 14.96 -23.75
N GLN A 354 -24.07 15.82 -23.66
CA GLN A 354 -24.14 17.20 -24.17
C GLN A 354 -24.36 17.24 -25.69
N ALA A 355 -23.64 16.42 -26.46
CA ALA A 355 -23.80 16.34 -27.91
C ALA A 355 -25.20 15.83 -28.29
N MET A 356 -25.68 14.77 -27.63
CA MET A 356 -27.01 14.20 -27.87
C MET A 356 -28.13 15.20 -27.52
N ALA A 357 -28.05 15.89 -26.39
CA ALA A 357 -29.01 16.93 -26.02
C ALA A 357 -28.98 18.14 -26.97
N GLY A 358 -27.81 18.45 -27.54
CA GLY A 358 -27.67 19.46 -28.59
C GLY A 358 -28.39 19.07 -29.88
N ILE A 359 -28.25 17.81 -30.29
CA ILE A 359 -28.94 17.24 -31.46
C ILE A 359 -30.46 17.20 -31.23
N GLU A 360 -30.90 16.77 -30.06
CA GLU A 360 -32.32 16.73 -29.69
C GLU A 360 -32.94 18.13 -29.76
N ARG A 361 -32.26 19.14 -29.23
CA ARG A 361 -32.72 20.54 -29.30
C ARG A 361 -32.83 21.06 -30.75
N ASP A 362 -31.87 20.75 -31.62
CA ASP A 362 -31.96 21.11 -33.05
C ASP A 362 -33.15 20.43 -33.72
N LEU A 363 -33.43 19.16 -33.40
CA LEU A 363 -34.59 18.44 -33.93
C LEU A 363 -35.92 19.04 -33.43
N ASP A 364 -35.99 19.45 -32.17
CA ASP A 364 -37.18 20.07 -31.58
C ASP A 364 -37.41 21.49 -32.09
N GLU A 365 -36.36 22.30 -32.22
CA GLU A 365 -36.42 23.65 -32.82
C GLU A 365 -36.97 23.59 -34.26
N ARG A 366 -36.57 22.59 -35.04
CA ARG A 366 -37.09 22.38 -36.41
C ARG A 366 -38.54 21.92 -36.42
N ARG A 367 -38.93 20.98 -35.56
CA ARG A 367 -40.34 20.56 -35.44
C ARG A 367 -41.26 21.71 -35.03
N ALA A 368 -40.76 22.63 -34.20
CA ALA A 368 -41.48 23.84 -33.83
C ALA A 368 -41.52 24.85 -35.00
N GLY A 369 -40.42 25.00 -35.75
CA GLY A 369 -40.33 25.88 -36.93
C GLY A 369 -41.14 25.40 -38.14
N GLU A 370 -41.20 24.09 -38.39
CA GLU A 370 -42.01 23.46 -39.47
C GLU A 370 -43.53 23.54 -39.21
N SER A 371 -43.97 24.01 -38.03
CA SER A 371 -45.40 24.24 -37.77
C SER A 371 -45.95 25.53 -38.39
N GLN A 372 -45.10 26.38 -38.99
CA GLN A 372 -45.52 27.63 -39.61
C GLN A 372 -45.24 27.74 -41.11
N ASP A 373 -44.53 26.80 -41.73
CA ASP A 373 -44.27 26.82 -43.18
C ASP A 373 -45.08 25.70 -43.87
N GLU A 374 -46.17 26.13 -44.52
CA GLU A 374 -47.06 25.38 -45.43
C GLU A 374 -47.51 24.00 -44.93
N THR A 375 -48.72 23.95 -44.35
CA THR A 375 -49.39 22.66 -44.12
C THR A 375 -49.49 21.91 -45.45
N LEU A 376 -49.38 20.57 -45.41
CA LEU A 376 -49.60 19.71 -46.58
C LEU A 376 -50.94 20.00 -47.30
N GLU A 377 -51.90 20.60 -46.60
CA GLU A 377 -53.17 21.11 -47.15
C GLU A 377 -53.01 22.33 -48.07
N ASP A 378 -52.11 23.27 -47.78
CA ASP A 378 -51.82 24.42 -48.65
C ASP A 378 -51.05 23.99 -49.90
N VAL A 379 -50.09 23.07 -49.76
CA VAL A 379 -49.39 22.48 -50.91
C VAL A 379 -50.35 21.65 -51.77
N ALA A 380 -51.23 20.85 -51.16
CA ALA A 380 -52.24 20.09 -51.89
C ALA A 380 -53.25 21.01 -52.58
N SER A 381 -53.69 22.10 -51.94
CA SER A 381 -54.60 23.09 -52.53
C SER A 381 -53.95 23.83 -53.70
N ASN A 382 -52.67 24.20 -53.58
CA ASN A 382 -51.93 24.87 -54.65
C ASN A 382 -51.66 23.94 -55.84
N VAL A 383 -51.38 22.66 -55.59
CA VAL A 383 -51.25 21.66 -56.65
C VAL A 383 -52.59 21.40 -57.34
N LEU A 384 -53.70 21.29 -56.59
CA LEU A 384 -55.03 21.14 -57.17
C LEU A 384 -55.45 22.36 -57.99
N ALA A 385 -55.19 23.58 -57.51
CA ALA A 385 -55.47 24.80 -58.25
C ALA A 385 -54.63 24.93 -59.54
N ALA A 386 -53.37 24.50 -59.50
CA ALA A 386 -52.49 24.46 -60.67
C ALA A 386 -52.93 23.39 -61.69
N VAL A 387 -53.43 22.24 -61.22
CA VAL A 387 -54.00 21.19 -62.09
C VAL A 387 -55.29 21.66 -62.73
N ASP A 388 -56.19 22.31 -61.98
CA ASP A 388 -57.42 22.88 -62.56
C ASP A 388 -57.10 23.93 -63.63
N GLN A 389 -56.16 24.85 -63.38
CA GLN A 389 -55.71 25.81 -64.39
C GLN A 389 -55.15 25.15 -65.65
N LEU A 390 -54.33 24.10 -65.50
CA LEU A 390 -53.81 23.33 -66.64
C LEU A 390 -54.94 22.67 -67.44
N THR A 391 -55.97 22.17 -66.76
CA THR A 391 -57.12 21.53 -67.39
C THR A 391 -57.95 22.53 -68.18
N THR A 392 -58.22 23.72 -67.62
CA THR A 392 -58.91 24.81 -68.32
C THR A 392 -58.12 25.31 -69.53
N THR A 393 -56.79 25.38 -69.41
CA THR A 393 -55.92 25.82 -70.52
C THR A 393 -55.91 24.79 -71.65
N ILE A 394 -55.96 23.49 -71.33
CA ILE A 394 -56.04 22.41 -72.34
C ILE A 394 -57.39 22.46 -73.06
N GLU A 395 -58.50 22.67 -72.35
CA GLU A 395 -59.84 22.82 -72.94
C GLU A 395 -59.98 24.05 -73.84
N GLU A 396 -59.22 25.12 -73.57
CA GLU A 396 -59.15 26.32 -74.43
C GLU A 396 -58.31 26.10 -75.70
N TYR A 397 -57.35 25.18 -75.69
CA TYR A 397 -56.54 24.83 -76.88
C TYR A 397 -57.20 23.77 -77.79
N GLU A 398 -58.25 23.08 -77.31
CA GLU A 398 -59.03 22.10 -78.08
C GLU A 398 -60.28 22.70 -78.78
N LYS A 399 -60.50 24.01 -78.67
CA LYS A 399 -61.47 24.79 -79.48
C LYS A 399 -60.77 25.56 -80.59
#